data_AF-A0A4V2YS09-F1
#
_entry.id   AF-A0A4V2YS09-F1
#
_cell.length_a   1.000
_cell.length_b   1.000
_cell.length_c   1.000
_cell.angle_alpha   90.00
_cell.angle_beta   90.00
_cell.angle_gamma   90.00
#
_symmetry.space_group_name_H-M   'P 1'
#
loop_
_entity.id
_entity.type
_entity.pdbx_description
1 polymer ?
#
loop_
_entity_poly.entity_id
_entity_poly.type
_entity_poly.pdbx_seq_one_letter_code
_entity_poly.pdbx_strand_id
1 'polypeptide(L)'
;MAGKQVRLFLVDGTPGGLMTAEIMNWTGHVLKGKREKLGEIRGRAEAKKVGVYILLGEDEATGGRRAYIGQSDDVANRLTHHDAKKDFWDEVVVITSKDNNLTTAHVRYLESRLIRLAKSIGRVPLSNGNEPSGGADLPEADASDMDYFIDQVRILLPVLGVDIFRGRDRQLTLRDTRDQKAIPKPDDGVVSPTFRFTNKAGVDANAQQIDGEFTVLAGSVIRAEMHKPARGSHSTLRHYVARSAVHEKVVADAVVNPGGTTVTLTRDYVFTSPSAAAAVVQGHGTANGRTAWVTEDGTRFGEWEDRGVE
;
A
#
# COMPACT_ATOMS: atom_id res chain seq x y z
N MET A 1 20.07 10.20 -3.37
CA MET A 1 19.13 10.32 -4.53
C MET A 1 18.94 11.77 -4.98
N ALA A 2 18.83 12.03 -6.29
CA ALA A 2 18.47 13.35 -6.81
C ALA A 2 16.96 13.63 -6.62
N GLY A 3 16.61 14.87 -6.30
CA GLY A 3 15.21 15.29 -6.12
C GLY A 3 14.39 15.16 -7.41
N LYS A 4 13.09 14.87 -7.26
CA LYS A 4 12.14 14.82 -8.38
C LYS A 4 11.15 15.98 -8.25
N GLN A 5 10.96 16.72 -9.34
CA GLN A 5 9.93 17.75 -9.41
C GLN A 5 8.64 17.14 -9.95
N VAL A 6 7.59 17.17 -9.13
CA VAL A 6 6.24 16.78 -9.52
C VAL A 6 5.45 18.04 -9.89
N ARG A 7 4.84 18.05 -11.07
CA ARG A 7 3.92 19.10 -11.51
C ARG A 7 2.50 18.57 -11.36
N LEU A 8 1.77 19.13 -10.39
CA LEU A 8 0.35 18.86 -10.17
C LEU A 8 -0.49 20.01 -10.76
N PHE A 9 -1.53 19.67 -11.50
CA PHE A 9 -2.48 20.63 -12.06
C PHE A 9 -3.90 20.25 -11.65
N LEU A 10 -4.56 21.14 -10.91
CA LEU A 10 -5.96 20.99 -10.53
C LEU A 10 -6.82 21.54 -11.67
N VAL A 11 -7.42 20.66 -12.47
CA VAL A 11 -8.16 21.04 -13.69
C VAL A 11 -9.36 21.91 -13.37
N ASP A 12 -10.02 21.65 -12.25
CA ASP A 12 -11.17 22.41 -11.75
C ASP A 12 -10.80 23.42 -10.64
N GLY A 13 -9.51 23.56 -10.32
CA GLY A 13 -9.03 24.43 -9.24
C GLY A 13 -9.36 23.93 -7.83
N THR A 14 -9.94 22.74 -7.68
CA THR A 14 -10.37 22.20 -6.37
C THR A 14 -9.56 20.98 -5.94
N PRO A 15 -9.06 20.93 -4.68
CA PRO A 15 -8.46 19.71 -4.14
C PRO A 15 -9.44 18.54 -4.17
N GLY A 16 -8.99 17.36 -4.62
CA GLY A 16 -9.83 16.16 -4.74
C GLY A 16 -10.78 16.16 -5.94
N GLY A 17 -10.72 17.20 -6.78
CA GLY A 17 -11.38 17.26 -8.07
C GLY A 17 -10.62 16.52 -9.17
N LEU A 18 -10.87 16.91 -10.42
CA LEU A 18 -10.13 16.41 -11.58
C LEU A 18 -8.72 17.02 -11.57
N MET A 19 -7.70 16.18 -11.60
CA MET A 19 -6.31 16.62 -11.54
C MET A 19 -5.42 15.84 -12.52
N THR A 20 -4.37 16.50 -13.00
CA THR A 20 -3.30 15.83 -13.73
C THR A 20 -1.98 15.97 -13.01
N ALA A 21 -1.11 14.98 -13.17
CA ALA A 21 0.21 15.01 -12.57
C ALA A 21 1.27 14.35 -13.45
N GLU A 22 2.48 14.88 -13.37
CA GLU A 22 3.64 14.42 -14.11
C GLU A 22 4.92 14.67 -13.31
N ILE A 23 5.96 13.89 -13.60
CA ILE A 23 7.32 14.13 -13.12
C ILE A 23 8.09 14.84 -14.24
N MET A 24 8.83 15.89 -13.92
CA MET A 24 9.66 16.59 -14.91
C MET A 24 10.66 15.62 -15.55
N ASN A 25 10.84 15.71 -16.87
CA ASN A 25 11.67 14.82 -17.70
C ASN A 25 11.20 13.36 -17.79
N TRP A 26 9.98 13.04 -17.30
CA TRP A 26 9.34 11.76 -17.53
C TRP A 26 8.17 11.91 -18.53
N THR A 27 8.04 10.94 -19.44
CA THR A 27 7.02 10.94 -20.50
C THR A 27 5.65 10.48 -20.02
N GLY A 28 5.56 9.92 -18.81
CA GLY A 28 4.30 9.52 -18.21
C GLY A 28 3.43 10.71 -17.81
N HIS A 29 2.13 10.49 -17.89
CA HIS A 29 1.11 11.45 -17.52
C HIS A 29 0.00 10.73 -16.74
N VAL A 30 -0.38 11.30 -15.61
CA VAL A 30 -1.43 10.76 -14.75
C VAL A 30 -2.62 11.70 -14.73
N LEU A 31 -3.81 11.15 -14.92
CA LEU A 31 -5.09 11.83 -14.76
C LEU A 31 -5.85 11.14 -13.63
N LYS A 32 -6.18 11.86 -12.56
CA LYS A 32 -7.00 11.36 -11.45
C LYS A 32 -8.31 12.12 -11.38
N GLY A 33 -9.41 11.42 -11.14
CA GLY A 33 -10.71 12.05 -10.92
C GLY A 33 -11.71 11.10 -10.29
N LYS A 34 -12.87 11.66 -9.92
CA LYS A 34 -14.01 10.91 -9.36
C LYS A 34 -14.90 10.37 -10.47
N ARG A 35 -15.58 9.26 -10.20
CA ARG A 35 -16.58 8.65 -11.08
C ARG A 35 -17.71 9.64 -11.44
N GLU A 36 -18.11 10.49 -10.51
CA GLU A 36 -19.10 11.55 -10.75
C GLU A 36 -18.71 12.49 -11.92
N LYS A 37 -17.40 12.65 -12.16
CA LYS A 37 -16.84 13.46 -13.25
C LYS A 37 -16.44 12.63 -14.47
N LEU A 38 -16.96 11.41 -14.63
CA LEU A 38 -16.60 10.52 -15.73
C LEU A 38 -16.85 11.16 -17.11
N GLY A 39 -17.89 11.97 -17.25
CA GLY A 39 -18.16 12.73 -18.48
C GLY A 39 -16.99 13.65 -18.86
N GLU A 40 -16.44 14.39 -17.89
CA GLU A 40 -15.26 15.26 -18.08
C GLU A 40 -14.00 14.43 -18.37
N ILE A 41 -13.78 13.36 -17.59
CA ILE A 41 -12.62 12.45 -17.75
C ILE A 41 -12.57 11.87 -19.17
N ARG A 42 -13.71 11.43 -19.72
CA ARG A 42 -13.79 10.87 -21.08
C ARG A 42 -13.59 11.92 -22.18
N GLY A 43 -13.86 13.18 -21.89
CA GLY A 43 -13.61 14.30 -22.81
C GLY A 43 -12.11 14.59 -23.00
N ARG A 44 -11.28 14.22 -22.02
CA ARG A 44 -9.83 14.47 -22.01
C ARG A 44 -9.10 13.67 -23.08
N ALA A 45 -8.16 14.32 -23.77
CA ALA A 45 -7.33 13.67 -24.78
C ALA A 45 -6.47 12.56 -24.17
N GLU A 46 -6.03 12.74 -22.92
CA GLU A 46 -5.16 11.80 -22.21
C GLU A 46 -5.87 10.50 -21.88
N ALA A 47 -7.20 10.52 -21.65
CA ALA A 47 -7.99 9.32 -21.39
C ALA A 47 -8.28 8.50 -22.66
N LYS A 48 -8.15 9.08 -23.86
CA LYS A 48 -8.38 8.40 -25.13
C LYS A 48 -7.12 7.69 -25.67
N LYS A 49 -6.04 7.69 -24.89
CA LYS A 49 -4.75 7.08 -25.25
C LYS A 49 -4.63 5.65 -24.73
N VAL A 50 -3.67 4.93 -25.30
CA VAL A 50 -3.18 3.65 -24.79
C VAL A 50 -2.60 3.87 -23.40
N GLY A 51 -3.08 3.10 -22.42
CA GLY A 51 -2.65 3.28 -21.04
C GLY A 51 -3.13 2.19 -20.09
N VAL A 52 -2.71 2.34 -18.85
CA VAL A 52 -3.22 1.57 -17.71
C VAL A 52 -4.09 2.46 -16.83
N TYR A 53 -5.06 1.88 -16.14
CA TYR A 53 -5.92 2.59 -15.21
C TYR A 53 -6.13 1.79 -13.93
N ILE A 54 -6.39 2.51 -12.84
CA ILE A 54 -6.68 1.97 -11.52
C ILE A 54 -8.04 2.51 -11.11
N LEU A 55 -9.02 1.62 -10.96
CA LEU A 55 -10.29 1.94 -10.33
C LEU A 55 -10.14 1.72 -8.83
N LEU A 56 -10.59 2.68 -8.04
CA LEU A 56 -10.55 2.67 -6.59
C LEU A 56 -11.97 2.83 -6.07
N GLY A 57 -12.28 2.15 -4.97
CA GLY A 57 -13.54 2.33 -4.28
C GLY A 57 -13.52 1.67 -2.91
N GLU A 58 -14.66 1.68 -2.26
CA GLU A 58 -14.83 1.08 -0.95
C GLU A 58 -15.03 -0.43 -1.06
N ASP A 59 -14.45 -1.16 -0.12
CA ASP A 59 -14.69 -2.57 0.07
C ASP A 59 -15.85 -2.75 1.05
N GLU A 60 -17.02 -3.17 0.55
CA GLU A 60 -18.24 -3.30 1.36
C GLU A 60 -18.10 -4.26 2.55
N ALA A 61 -17.21 -5.26 2.46
CA ALA A 61 -17.00 -6.22 3.53
C ALA A 61 -16.11 -5.67 4.65
N THR A 62 -15.17 -4.79 4.31
CA THR A 62 -14.15 -4.31 5.25
C THR A 62 -14.27 -2.83 5.60
N GLY A 63 -15.07 -2.03 4.89
CA GLY A 63 -15.05 -0.56 4.94
C GLY A 63 -13.69 0.04 4.56
N GLY A 64 -12.82 -0.79 3.98
CA GLY A 64 -11.49 -0.41 3.52
C GLY A 64 -11.51 0.03 2.06
N ARG A 65 -10.33 0.17 1.47
CA ARG A 65 -10.23 0.44 0.04
C ARG A 65 -10.13 -0.87 -0.73
N ARG A 66 -10.68 -0.94 -1.94
CA ARG A 66 -10.41 -1.98 -2.94
C ARG A 66 -9.98 -1.35 -4.25
N ALA A 67 -9.24 -2.11 -5.06
CA ALA A 67 -8.77 -1.63 -6.35
C ALA A 67 -8.98 -2.64 -7.49
N TYR A 68 -9.02 -2.13 -8.71
CA TYR A 68 -8.94 -2.91 -9.94
C TYR A 68 -7.96 -2.23 -10.89
N ILE A 69 -6.98 -2.98 -11.39
CA ILE A 69 -6.00 -2.48 -12.34
C ILE A 69 -6.36 -3.02 -13.72
N GLY A 70 -6.42 -2.16 -14.73
CA GLY A 70 -6.72 -2.57 -16.09
C GLY A 70 -5.84 -1.87 -17.11
N GLN A 71 -5.79 -2.40 -18.33
CA GLN A 71 -5.23 -1.69 -19.49
C GLN A 71 -6.26 -1.50 -20.60
N SER A 72 -6.01 -0.55 -21.49
CA SER A 72 -6.74 -0.40 -22.76
C SER A 72 -5.96 0.44 -23.75
N ASP A 73 -6.21 0.21 -25.04
CA ASP A 73 -5.78 1.12 -26.12
C ASP A 73 -6.59 2.43 -26.14
N ASP A 74 -7.80 2.42 -25.55
CA ASP A 74 -8.65 3.60 -25.32
C ASP A 74 -9.29 3.50 -23.93
N VAL A 75 -8.64 4.14 -22.95
CA VAL A 75 -9.08 4.07 -21.56
C VAL A 75 -10.47 4.70 -21.37
N ALA A 76 -10.81 5.78 -22.07
CA ALA A 76 -12.11 6.45 -21.96
C ALA A 76 -13.26 5.52 -22.37
N ASN A 77 -13.09 4.79 -23.47
CA ASN A 77 -14.06 3.77 -23.90
C ASN A 77 -14.13 2.63 -22.88
N ARG A 78 -13.00 2.18 -22.33
CA ARG A 78 -12.99 1.13 -21.32
C ARG A 78 -13.67 1.54 -20.01
N LEU A 79 -13.48 2.78 -19.56
CA LEU A 79 -14.14 3.32 -18.37
C LEU A 79 -15.66 3.38 -18.54
N THR A 80 -16.16 3.66 -19.75
CA THR A 80 -17.60 3.61 -20.06
C THR A 80 -18.18 2.22 -19.83
N HIS A 81 -17.45 1.19 -20.25
CA HIS A 81 -17.87 -0.20 -20.05
C HIS A 81 -17.88 -0.59 -18.58
N HIS A 82 -16.93 -0.08 -17.79
CA HIS A 82 -16.87 -0.34 -16.34
C HIS A 82 -17.94 0.43 -15.58
N ASP A 83 -18.24 1.67 -15.97
CA ASP A 83 -19.32 2.45 -15.35
C ASP A 83 -20.68 1.74 -15.43
N ALA A 84 -20.93 1.01 -16.51
CA ALA A 84 -22.15 0.22 -16.69
C ALA A 84 -22.12 -1.18 -16.05
N LYS A 85 -20.94 -1.69 -15.65
CA LYS A 85 -20.77 -3.11 -15.26
C LYS A 85 -20.09 -3.32 -13.90
N LYS A 86 -19.57 -2.26 -13.28
CA LYS A 86 -18.83 -2.31 -12.01
C LYS A 86 -19.25 -1.14 -11.14
N ASP A 87 -19.97 -1.46 -10.07
CA ASP A 87 -20.52 -0.43 -9.20
C ASP A 87 -19.58 -0.03 -8.06
N PHE A 88 -18.57 -0.84 -7.76
CA PHE A 88 -17.75 -0.68 -6.56
C PHE A 88 -16.87 0.59 -6.51
N TRP A 89 -16.58 1.22 -7.66
CA TRP A 89 -15.55 2.25 -7.75
C TRP A 89 -16.14 3.66 -7.75
N ASP A 90 -15.41 4.59 -7.14
CA ASP A 90 -15.75 6.01 -6.98
C ASP A 90 -14.64 6.95 -7.44
N GLU A 91 -13.41 6.46 -7.58
CA GLU A 91 -12.24 7.17 -8.08
C GLU A 91 -11.52 6.37 -9.16
N VAL A 92 -10.90 7.08 -10.10
CA VAL A 92 -10.07 6.50 -11.15
C VAL A 92 -8.76 7.26 -11.28
N VAL A 93 -7.69 6.50 -11.50
CA VAL A 93 -6.40 7.01 -11.95
C VAL A 93 -6.11 6.42 -13.33
N VAL A 94 -5.86 7.27 -14.32
CA VAL A 94 -5.45 6.88 -15.67
C VAL A 94 -3.99 7.26 -15.85
N ILE A 95 -3.17 6.33 -16.33
CA ILE A 95 -1.73 6.49 -16.52
C ILE A 95 -1.44 6.23 -18.00
N THR A 96 -1.04 7.29 -18.70
CA THR A 96 -0.75 7.28 -20.14
C THR A 96 0.60 7.94 -20.42
N SER A 97 0.96 8.10 -21.69
CA SER A 97 2.16 8.81 -22.13
C SER A 97 1.81 10.10 -22.89
N LYS A 98 2.64 11.14 -22.73
CA LYS A 98 2.51 12.41 -23.45
C LYS A 98 2.71 12.23 -24.96
N ASP A 99 3.67 11.40 -25.36
CA ASP A 99 4.16 11.31 -26.73
C ASP A 99 3.69 10.06 -27.49
N ASN A 100 2.63 9.38 -27.01
CA ASN A 100 2.11 8.13 -27.57
C ASN A 100 3.14 6.97 -27.61
N ASN A 101 4.12 6.97 -26.69
CA ASN A 101 5.17 5.95 -26.63
C ASN A 101 4.74 4.62 -25.98
N LEU A 102 3.47 4.47 -25.60
CA LEU A 102 2.94 3.22 -25.05
C LEU A 102 2.20 2.44 -26.13
N THR A 103 2.67 1.22 -26.39
CA THR A 103 2.00 0.24 -27.25
C THR A 103 1.11 -0.68 -26.42
N THR A 104 0.24 -1.46 -27.08
CA THR A 104 -0.57 -2.51 -26.43
C THR A 104 0.32 -3.50 -25.67
N ALA A 105 1.50 -3.84 -26.19
CA ALA A 105 2.45 -4.71 -25.51
C ALA A 105 3.00 -4.06 -24.23
N HIS A 106 3.36 -2.77 -24.28
CA HIS A 106 3.81 -2.01 -23.12
C HIS A 106 2.75 -1.99 -22.01
N VAL A 107 1.49 -1.66 -22.33
CA VAL A 107 0.45 -1.58 -21.28
C VAL A 107 0.02 -2.93 -20.73
N ARG A 108 0.11 -4.02 -21.51
CA ARG A 108 -0.04 -5.39 -21.01
C ARG A 108 1.08 -5.78 -20.05
N TYR A 109 2.31 -5.37 -20.33
CA TYR A 109 3.45 -5.57 -19.43
C TYR A 109 3.25 -4.77 -18.12
N LEU A 110 2.94 -3.48 -18.24
CA LEU A 110 2.67 -2.59 -17.10
C LEU A 110 1.54 -3.13 -16.22
N GLU A 111 0.39 -3.49 -16.80
CA GLU A 111 -0.75 -4.06 -16.05
C GLU A 111 -0.33 -5.32 -15.28
N SER A 112 0.36 -6.26 -15.94
CA SER A 112 0.81 -7.51 -15.31
C SER A 112 1.76 -7.24 -14.14
N ARG A 113 2.75 -6.35 -14.33
CA ARG A 113 3.71 -5.98 -13.28
C ARG A 113 3.06 -5.22 -12.13
N LEU A 114 2.17 -4.28 -12.40
CA LEU A 114 1.44 -3.53 -11.37
C LEU A 114 0.52 -4.44 -10.55
N ILE A 115 -0.17 -5.40 -11.19
CA ILE A 115 -0.99 -6.39 -10.47
C ILE A 115 -0.12 -7.26 -9.57
N ARG A 116 1.00 -7.79 -10.07
CA ARG A 116 1.94 -8.58 -9.24
C ARG A 116 2.47 -7.76 -8.07
N LEU A 117 2.87 -6.51 -8.32
CA LEU A 117 3.36 -5.60 -7.29
C LEU A 117 2.30 -5.35 -6.21
N ALA A 118 1.08 -4.96 -6.59
CA ALA A 118 0.00 -4.72 -5.62
C ALA A 118 -0.37 -5.98 -4.82
N LYS A 119 -0.39 -7.16 -5.45
CA LYS A 119 -0.60 -8.44 -4.75
C LYS A 119 0.54 -8.76 -3.78
N SER A 120 1.79 -8.52 -4.18
CA SER A 120 2.97 -8.78 -3.34
C SER A 120 3.00 -7.90 -2.10
N ILE A 121 2.58 -6.63 -2.22
CA ILE A 121 2.50 -5.66 -1.13
C ILE A 121 1.28 -5.95 -0.24
N GLY A 122 0.14 -6.32 -0.83
CA GLY A 122 -1.05 -6.76 -0.09
C GLY A 122 -1.77 -5.65 0.70
N ARG A 123 -1.55 -4.39 0.34
CA ARG A 123 -2.11 -3.24 1.07
C ARG A 123 -3.59 -2.98 0.78
N VAL A 124 -4.01 -3.22 -0.46
CA VAL A 124 -5.39 -3.02 -0.92
C VAL A 124 -5.85 -4.29 -1.65
N PRO A 125 -6.99 -4.90 -1.30
CA PRO A 125 -7.52 -6.03 -2.03
C PRO A 125 -7.76 -5.69 -3.51
N LEU A 126 -7.27 -6.55 -4.40
CA LEU A 126 -7.50 -6.43 -5.84
C LEU A 126 -8.73 -7.23 -6.27
N SER A 127 -9.56 -6.59 -7.09
CA SER A 127 -10.75 -7.18 -7.71
C SER A 127 -10.49 -7.76 -9.10
N ASN A 128 -9.23 -7.77 -9.53
CA ASN A 128 -8.79 -8.53 -10.69
C ASN A 128 -9.09 -10.01 -10.43
N GLY A 129 -9.72 -10.69 -11.39
CA GLY A 129 -10.00 -12.13 -11.30
C GLY A 129 -8.72 -12.97 -11.35
N ASN A 130 -8.77 -14.13 -12.04
CA ASN A 130 -7.57 -14.93 -12.30
C ASN A 130 -6.44 -14.06 -12.85
N GLU A 131 -5.19 -14.37 -12.47
CA GLU A 131 -4.01 -13.65 -12.93
C GLU A 131 -4.07 -13.43 -14.45
N PRO A 132 -3.67 -12.25 -14.96
CA PRO A 132 -3.43 -12.11 -16.38
C PRO A 132 -2.40 -13.17 -16.77
N SER A 133 -2.84 -14.18 -17.53
CA SER A 133 -1.99 -15.21 -18.10
C SER A 133 -1.06 -14.54 -19.11
N GLY A 134 0.13 -14.13 -18.66
CA GLY A 134 1.15 -13.50 -19.47
C GLY A 134 0.90 -12.01 -19.75
N GLY A 135 1.68 -11.16 -19.08
CA GLY A 135 2.06 -9.88 -19.66
C GLY A 135 2.75 -10.10 -21.02
N ALA A 136 2.87 -9.06 -21.84
CA ALA A 136 3.61 -9.21 -23.09
C ALA A 136 5.10 -9.50 -22.79
N ASP A 137 5.69 -10.45 -23.52
CA ASP A 137 7.14 -10.63 -23.51
C ASP A 137 7.76 -9.48 -24.30
N LEU A 138 8.36 -8.54 -23.58
CA LEU A 138 9.05 -7.39 -24.17
C LEU A 138 10.54 -7.69 -24.36
N PRO A 139 11.19 -7.12 -25.38
CA PRO A 139 12.65 -7.04 -25.44
C PRO A 139 13.23 -6.45 -24.14
N GLU A 140 14.47 -6.81 -23.82
CA GLU A 140 15.13 -6.39 -22.56
C GLU A 140 15.12 -4.86 -22.37
N ALA A 141 15.40 -4.11 -23.45
CA ALA A 141 15.39 -2.65 -23.41
C ALA A 141 13.99 -2.09 -23.09
N ASP A 142 12.96 -2.54 -23.80
CA ASP A 142 11.57 -2.10 -23.57
C ASP A 142 11.08 -2.50 -22.18
N ALA A 143 11.44 -3.69 -21.70
CA ALA A 143 11.13 -4.14 -20.35
C ALA A 143 11.80 -3.25 -19.29
N SER A 144 13.06 -2.87 -19.49
CA SER A 144 13.79 -1.95 -18.61
C SER A 144 13.14 -0.58 -18.55
N ASP A 145 12.73 -0.02 -19.70
CA ASP A 145 12.01 1.25 -19.77
C ASP A 145 10.65 1.18 -19.05
N MET A 146 9.92 0.07 -19.19
CA MET A 146 8.65 -0.13 -18.50
C MET A 146 8.82 -0.32 -16.99
N ASP A 147 9.91 -0.93 -16.54
CA ASP A 147 10.24 -1.02 -15.12
C ASP A 147 10.57 0.36 -14.54
N TYR A 148 11.34 1.18 -15.25
CA TYR A 148 11.55 2.57 -14.87
C TYR A 148 10.24 3.36 -14.83
N PHE A 149 9.35 3.12 -15.80
CA PHE A 149 8.01 3.73 -15.83
C PHE A 149 7.20 3.36 -14.58
N ILE A 150 7.23 2.10 -14.16
CA ILE A 150 6.57 1.63 -12.93
C ILE A 150 7.15 2.33 -11.69
N ASP A 151 8.47 2.49 -11.60
CA ASP A 151 9.08 3.19 -10.47
C ASP A 151 8.67 4.66 -10.40
N GLN A 152 8.50 5.33 -11.55
CA GLN A 152 7.95 6.69 -11.59
C GLN A 152 6.49 6.73 -11.12
N VAL A 153 5.67 5.76 -11.53
CA VAL A 153 4.28 5.61 -11.05
C VAL A 153 4.25 5.42 -9.53
N ARG A 154 5.13 4.58 -8.97
CA ARG A 154 5.21 4.32 -7.52
C ARG A 154 5.54 5.58 -6.71
N ILE A 155 6.32 6.49 -7.27
CA ILE A 155 6.65 7.78 -6.64
C ILE A 155 5.47 8.76 -6.75
N LEU A 156 4.80 8.77 -7.90
CA LEU A 156 3.77 9.77 -8.21
C LEU A 156 2.42 9.47 -7.52
N LEU A 157 2.00 8.20 -7.43
CA LEU A 157 0.68 7.86 -6.91
C LEU A 157 0.44 8.26 -5.44
N PRO A 158 1.40 8.11 -4.50
CA PRO A 158 1.24 8.60 -3.13
C PRO A 158 1.01 10.11 -3.05
N VAL A 159 1.62 10.89 -3.94
CA VAL A 159 1.38 12.35 -4.03
C VAL A 159 -0.08 12.66 -4.40
N LEU A 160 -0.75 11.73 -5.11
CA LEU A 160 -2.16 11.80 -5.47
C LEU A 160 -3.08 11.14 -4.44
N GLY A 161 -2.55 10.72 -3.28
CA GLY A 161 -3.30 10.01 -2.23
C GLY A 161 -3.69 8.58 -2.60
N VAL A 162 -2.89 7.92 -3.44
CA VAL A 162 -3.10 6.53 -3.87
C VAL A 162 -1.90 5.68 -3.46
N ASP A 163 -2.01 5.03 -2.30
CA ASP A 163 -0.90 4.27 -1.70
C ASP A 163 -0.84 2.78 -2.10
N ILE A 164 -1.55 2.35 -3.14
CA ILE A 164 -1.68 0.92 -3.52
C ILE A 164 -0.34 0.18 -3.71
N PHE A 165 0.72 0.89 -4.12
CA PHE A 165 2.06 0.34 -4.35
C PHE A 165 3.10 0.73 -3.28
N ARG A 166 2.64 1.25 -2.14
CA ARG A 166 3.51 1.66 -1.02
C ARG A 166 3.70 0.50 -0.05
N GLY A 167 4.95 0.08 0.12
CA GLY A 167 5.35 -1.06 0.96
C GLY A 167 6.46 -1.88 0.31
N ARG A 168 6.97 -2.89 1.02
CA ARG A 168 8.00 -3.81 0.52
C ARG A 168 7.38 -4.95 -0.27
N ASP A 169 8.06 -5.36 -1.34
CA ASP A 169 7.71 -6.55 -2.12
C ASP A 169 8.04 -7.82 -1.31
N ARG A 170 6.99 -8.56 -0.94
CA ARG A 170 7.07 -9.81 -0.16
C ARG A 170 7.87 -10.92 -0.86
N GLN A 171 8.03 -10.88 -2.18
CA GLN A 171 8.76 -11.92 -2.92
C GLN A 171 10.28 -11.72 -2.85
N LEU A 172 10.76 -10.48 -2.67
CA LEU A 172 12.17 -10.18 -2.43
C LEU A 172 12.61 -10.59 -1.01
N THR A 173 11.75 -10.38 0.00
CA THR A 173 12.07 -10.74 1.41
C THR A 173 12.16 -12.26 1.64
N LEU A 174 11.41 -13.06 0.89
CA LEU A 174 11.50 -14.54 0.94
C LEU A 174 12.77 -15.10 0.26
N ARG A 175 13.40 -14.34 -0.64
CA ARG A 175 14.68 -14.72 -1.25
C ARG A 175 15.87 -14.33 -0.37
N ASP A 176 15.78 -13.16 0.28
CA ASP A 176 16.81 -12.66 1.20
C ASP A 176 16.94 -13.44 2.51
N THR A 177 15.99 -14.33 2.83
CA THR A 177 16.04 -15.18 4.04
C THR A 177 16.70 -16.54 3.82
N ARG A 178 16.99 -16.94 2.56
CA ARG A 178 17.61 -18.25 2.26
C ARG A 178 19.12 -18.19 2.05
N ASP A 179 19.69 -17.02 1.76
CA ASP A 179 21.11 -16.86 1.42
C ASP A 179 21.83 -15.79 2.26
N GLN A 180 21.61 -15.74 3.58
CA GLN A 180 22.39 -14.85 4.45
C GLN A 180 23.73 -15.49 4.84
N LYS A 181 24.74 -15.34 3.96
CA LYS A 181 26.09 -15.00 4.40
C LYS A 181 26.25 -13.48 4.22
N ALA A 182 26.45 -12.80 5.35
CA ALA A 182 26.59 -11.36 5.44
C ALA A 182 27.61 -10.80 4.42
N ILE A 183 27.14 -9.88 3.57
CA ILE A 183 27.98 -8.86 2.94
C ILE A 183 27.20 -7.54 3.05
N PRO A 184 27.78 -6.48 3.66
CA PRO A 184 27.13 -5.18 3.70
C PRO A 184 27.24 -4.52 2.33
N LYS A 185 26.11 -4.01 1.82
CA LYS A 185 26.04 -3.14 0.64
C LYS A 185 25.40 -1.79 1.01
N PRO A 186 25.76 -0.73 0.28
CA PRO A 186 26.09 0.56 0.87
C PRO A 186 24.90 1.51 1.07
N ASP A 187 25.18 2.45 1.97
CA ASP A 187 24.44 3.59 2.50
C ASP A 187 23.54 4.36 1.50
N ASP A 188 22.27 4.54 1.87
CA ASP A 188 21.36 5.60 1.41
C ASP A 188 20.08 5.60 2.28
N GLY A 189 20.06 6.44 3.34
CA GLY A 189 18.89 6.80 4.14
C GLY A 189 18.70 5.92 5.38
N VAL A 190 18.70 6.54 6.57
CA VAL A 190 18.51 5.87 7.88
C VAL A 190 17.37 4.86 7.82
N VAL A 191 17.74 3.58 7.73
CA VAL A 191 16.79 2.48 7.82
C VAL A 191 16.30 2.48 9.25
N SER A 192 15.02 2.82 9.46
CA SER A 192 14.36 2.68 10.75
C SER A 192 14.71 1.30 11.33
N PRO A 193 15.21 1.19 12.57
CA PRO A 193 15.58 -0.10 13.13
C PRO A 193 14.33 -0.99 13.31
N THR A 194 14.55 -2.29 13.47
CA THR A 194 13.46 -3.19 13.88
C THR A 194 13.20 -3.00 15.36
N PHE A 195 11.95 -2.71 15.71
CA PHE A 195 11.45 -2.65 17.07
C PHE A 195 10.74 -3.95 17.43
N ARG A 196 10.94 -4.41 18.66
CA ARG A 196 10.30 -5.58 19.21
C ARG A 196 9.38 -5.19 20.36
N PHE A 197 8.25 -5.88 20.47
CA PHE A 197 7.34 -5.79 21.61
C PHE A 197 7.06 -7.19 22.14
N THR A 198 7.48 -7.45 23.38
CA THR A 198 7.17 -8.67 24.11
C THR A 198 6.35 -8.39 25.37
N ASN A 199 5.54 -9.36 25.81
CA ASN A 199 4.88 -9.29 27.11
C ASN A 199 4.70 -10.68 27.74
N LYS A 200 4.27 -10.70 29.02
CA LYS A 200 4.02 -11.94 29.77
C LYS A 200 2.84 -12.78 29.24
N ALA A 201 2.01 -12.22 28.36
CA ALA A 201 0.84 -12.86 27.80
C ALA A 201 1.13 -13.62 26.49
N GLY A 202 2.42 -13.79 26.15
CA GLY A 202 2.90 -14.56 25.01
C GLY A 202 3.07 -13.77 23.71
N VAL A 203 2.97 -12.44 23.77
CA VAL A 203 3.25 -11.58 22.61
C VAL A 203 4.74 -11.52 22.35
N ASP A 204 5.12 -11.62 21.09
CA ASP A 204 6.46 -11.39 20.57
C ASP A 204 6.37 -10.87 19.14
N ALA A 205 6.27 -9.55 18.98
CA ALA A 205 6.03 -8.92 17.70
C ALA A 205 7.21 -8.04 17.28
N ASN A 206 7.54 -8.07 16.00
CA ASN A 206 8.54 -7.20 15.38
C ASN A 206 7.83 -6.16 14.50
N ALA A 207 8.31 -4.93 14.50
CA ALA A 207 7.77 -3.84 13.72
C ALA A 207 8.87 -2.89 13.25
N GLN A 208 8.59 -2.11 12.22
CA GLN A 208 9.51 -1.13 11.65
C GLN A 208 8.73 0.08 11.15
N GLN A 209 9.32 1.28 11.24
CA GLN A 209 8.74 2.45 10.58
C GLN A 209 9.24 2.51 9.14
N ILE A 210 8.31 2.38 8.19
CA ILE A 210 8.61 2.39 6.75
C ILE A 210 7.81 3.53 6.14
N ASP A 211 8.51 4.46 5.50
CA ASP A 211 7.91 5.65 4.89
C ASP A 211 6.99 6.43 5.85
N GLY A 212 7.33 6.52 7.14
CA GLY A 212 6.51 7.21 8.14
C GLY A 212 5.32 6.40 8.68
N GLU A 213 5.11 5.17 8.21
CA GLU A 213 4.05 4.27 8.69
C GLU A 213 4.61 3.16 9.55
N PHE A 214 3.84 2.72 10.55
CA PHE A 214 4.29 1.71 11.50
C PHE A 214 3.82 0.32 11.08
N THR A 215 4.74 -0.52 10.63
CA THR A 215 4.43 -1.84 10.06
C THR A 215 4.84 -2.95 11.02
N VAL A 216 3.89 -3.80 11.45
CA VAL A 216 4.18 -5.04 12.18
C VAL A 216 4.50 -6.14 11.16
N LEU A 217 5.63 -6.81 11.32
CA LEU A 217 6.19 -7.73 10.35
C LEU A 217 5.57 -9.13 10.46
N ALA A 218 5.54 -9.84 9.35
CA ALA A 218 5.22 -11.27 9.28
C ALA A 218 6.11 -12.08 10.23
N GLY A 219 5.58 -13.17 10.77
CA GLY A 219 6.23 -13.97 11.81
C GLY A 219 6.06 -13.43 13.23
N SER A 220 5.52 -12.22 13.40
CA SER A 220 5.15 -11.69 14.72
C SER A 220 4.08 -12.53 15.40
N VAL A 221 4.24 -12.77 16.70
CA VAL A 221 3.29 -13.46 17.56
C VAL A 221 2.45 -12.44 18.31
N ILE A 222 1.13 -12.49 18.12
CA ILE A 222 0.17 -11.56 18.73
C ILE A 222 -0.89 -12.33 19.53
N ARG A 223 -1.69 -11.63 20.34
CA ARG A 223 -2.83 -12.25 21.03
C ARG A 223 -3.88 -12.75 20.04
N ALA A 224 -4.52 -13.88 20.35
CA ALA A 224 -5.63 -14.41 19.54
C ALA A 224 -6.96 -13.68 19.79
N GLU A 225 -7.11 -13.04 20.95
CA GLU A 225 -8.31 -12.33 21.35
C GLU A 225 -7.99 -10.92 21.85
N MET A 226 -8.89 -9.98 21.53
CA MET A 226 -8.89 -8.64 22.11
C MET A 226 -9.90 -8.52 23.24
N HIS A 227 -9.41 -8.22 24.44
CA HIS A 227 -10.22 -8.12 25.64
C HIS A 227 -11.00 -6.81 25.71
N LYS A 228 -12.31 -6.92 25.91
CA LYS A 228 -13.15 -5.76 26.20
C LYS A 228 -12.83 -5.24 27.60
N PRO A 229 -12.52 -3.94 27.77
CA PRO A 229 -12.28 -3.39 29.10
C PRO A 229 -13.55 -3.47 29.95
N ALA A 230 -13.43 -4.02 31.17
CA ALA A 230 -14.55 -4.17 32.10
C ALA A 230 -15.12 -2.81 32.58
N ARG A 231 -14.28 -1.79 32.64
CA ARG A 231 -14.62 -0.38 32.89
C ARG A 231 -13.72 0.49 32.02
N GLY A 232 -14.24 1.58 31.49
CA GLY A 232 -13.46 2.49 30.66
C GLY A 232 -14.19 3.80 30.41
N SER A 233 -13.42 4.87 30.21
CA SER A 233 -13.97 6.13 29.76
C SER A 233 -14.59 5.99 28.36
N HIS A 234 -15.40 6.97 27.95
CA HIS A 234 -16.03 6.97 26.62
C HIS A 234 -14.98 6.86 25.50
N SER A 235 -13.80 7.46 25.65
CA SER A 235 -12.69 7.35 24.68
C SER A 235 -12.05 5.96 24.67
N THR A 236 -11.88 5.33 25.84
CA THR A 236 -11.36 3.95 25.94
C THR A 236 -12.26 2.96 25.20
N LEU A 237 -13.58 3.10 25.35
CA LEU A 237 -14.56 2.24 24.67
C LEU A 237 -14.57 2.47 23.16
N ARG A 238 -14.50 3.73 22.70
CA ARG A 238 -14.37 4.04 21.27
C ARG A 238 -13.12 3.43 20.64
N HIS A 239 -11.98 3.54 21.33
CA HIS A 239 -10.73 2.95 20.87
C HIS A 239 -10.79 1.42 20.82
N TYR A 240 -11.44 0.78 21.79
CA TYR A 240 -11.67 -0.67 21.77
C TYR A 240 -12.46 -1.07 20.51
N VAL A 241 -13.60 -0.43 20.23
CA VAL A 241 -14.43 -0.76 19.06
C VAL A 241 -13.65 -0.61 17.75
N ALA A 242 -12.90 0.49 17.59
CA ALA A 242 -12.10 0.70 16.39
C ALA A 242 -10.98 -0.35 16.24
N ARG A 243 -10.33 -0.72 17.34
CA ARG A 243 -9.18 -1.65 17.33
C ARG A 243 -9.59 -3.11 17.29
N SER A 244 -10.76 -3.47 17.80
CA SER A 244 -11.28 -4.84 17.75
C SER A 244 -11.57 -5.25 16.31
N ALA A 245 -12.16 -4.37 15.49
CA ALA A 245 -12.39 -4.61 14.08
C ALA A 245 -11.08 -4.80 13.29
N VAL A 246 -10.04 -4.03 13.61
CA VAL A 246 -8.71 -4.22 13.01
C VAL A 246 -8.10 -5.54 13.48
N HIS A 247 -8.19 -5.85 14.78
CA HIS A 247 -7.64 -7.06 15.36
C HIS A 247 -8.24 -8.34 14.77
N GLU A 248 -9.56 -8.40 14.64
CA GLU A 248 -10.28 -9.52 14.03
C GLU A 248 -9.78 -9.80 12.61
N LYS A 249 -9.61 -8.76 11.79
CA LYS A 249 -9.05 -8.89 10.44
C LYS A 249 -7.61 -9.39 10.44
N VAL A 250 -6.78 -8.90 11.36
CA VAL A 250 -5.37 -9.31 11.48
C VAL A 250 -5.27 -10.79 11.87
N VAL A 251 -6.11 -11.24 12.81
CA VAL A 251 -6.16 -12.62 13.29
C VAL A 251 -6.74 -13.58 12.24
N ALA A 252 -7.69 -13.13 11.41
CA ALA A 252 -8.33 -13.96 10.38
C ALA A 252 -7.33 -14.57 9.38
N ASP A 253 -6.26 -13.86 9.03
CA ASP A 253 -5.23 -14.35 8.10
C ASP A 253 -4.02 -14.99 8.82
N ALA A 254 -4.08 -15.14 10.15
CA ALA A 254 -2.96 -15.61 10.98
C ALA A 254 -3.04 -17.13 11.28
N VAL A 255 -1.91 -17.71 11.67
CA VAL A 255 -1.84 -19.13 12.07
C VAL A 255 -1.98 -19.23 13.59
N VAL A 256 -2.95 -20.01 14.06
CA VAL A 256 -3.17 -20.23 15.49
C VAL A 256 -2.04 -21.06 16.08
N ASN A 257 -1.43 -20.57 17.17
CA ASN A 257 -0.35 -21.26 17.87
C ASN A 257 -0.90 -22.29 18.87
N PRO A 258 -0.09 -23.29 19.26
CA PRO A 258 -0.45 -24.24 20.31
C PRO A 258 -0.94 -23.54 21.59
N GLY A 259 -2.08 -23.98 22.12
CA GLY A 259 -2.72 -23.37 23.29
C GLY A 259 -3.72 -22.25 22.96
N GLY A 260 -3.87 -21.85 21.70
CA GLY A 260 -4.98 -21.00 21.22
C GLY A 260 -5.01 -19.56 21.72
N THR A 261 -4.07 -19.15 22.57
CA THR A 261 -4.03 -17.81 23.18
C THR A 261 -3.29 -16.78 22.34
N THR A 262 -2.51 -17.24 21.35
CA THR A 262 -1.74 -16.41 20.43
C THR A 262 -1.86 -16.91 18.99
N VAL A 263 -1.59 -16.01 18.04
CA VAL A 263 -1.51 -16.32 16.62
C VAL A 263 -0.23 -15.74 16.03
N THR A 264 0.28 -16.36 14.96
CA THR A 264 1.46 -15.93 14.22
C THR A 264 1.03 -15.29 12.90
N LEU A 265 1.46 -14.05 12.66
CA LEU A 265 1.12 -13.31 11.45
C LEU A 265 1.79 -13.93 10.22
N THR A 266 1.02 -14.11 9.15
CA THR A 266 1.52 -14.68 7.87
C THR A 266 2.02 -13.62 6.89
N ARG A 267 1.75 -12.35 7.18
CA ARG A 267 2.08 -11.18 6.37
C ARG A 267 2.28 -9.94 7.25
N ASP A 268 2.84 -8.90 6.65
CA ASP A 268 3.00 -7.60 7.28
C ASP A 268 1.65 -6.89 7.42
N TYR A 269 1.53 -6.07 8.46
CA TYR A 269 0.35 -5.26 8.75
C TYR A 269 0.75 -3.82 9.06
N VAL A 270 0.25 -2.90 8.24
CA VAL A 270 0.49 -1.46 8.40
C VAL A 270 -0.55 -0.88 9.37
N PHE A 271 -0.07 -0.10 10.33
CA PHE A 271 -0.91 0.61 11.30
C PHE A 271 -0.71 2.11 11.17
N THR A 272 -1.80 2.84 11.45
CA THR A 272 -1.82 4.32 11.43
C THR A 272 -1.00 4.95 12.56
N SER A 273 -0.57 4.17 13.56
CA SER A 273 0.32 4.63 14.63
C SER A 273 0.96 3.46 15.38
N PRO A 274 2.13 3.67 16.02
CA PRO A 274 2.75 2.67 16.91
C PRO A 274 1.83 2.26 18.06
N SER A 275 0.99 3.18 18.56
CA SER A 275 0.01 2.89 19.62
C SER A 275 -1.15 2.01 19.14
N ALA A 276 -1.61 2.17 17.89
CA ALA A 276 -2.59 1.27 17.31
C ALA A 276 -2.02 -0.14 17.13
N ALA A 277 -0.79 -0.24 16.60
CA ALA A 277 -0.07 -1.51 16.46
C ALA A 277 0.06 -2.23 17.82
N ALA A 278 0.59 -1.55 18.84
CA ALA A 278 0.79 -2.14 20.16
C ALA A 278 -0.54 -2.62 20.79
N ALA A 279 -1.61 -1.85 20.63
CA ALA A 279 -2.92 -2.19 21.16
C ALA A 279 -3.51 -3.45 20.49
N VAL A 280 -3.42 -3.53 19.16
CA VAL A 280 -3.87 -4.70 18.39
C VAL A 280 -3.04 -5.93 18.71
N VAL A 281 -1.71 -5.79 18.74
CA VAL A 281 -0.78 -6.89 19.01
C VAL A 281 -0.99 -7.49 20.40
N GLN A 282 -1.20 -6.63 21.41
CA GLN A 282 -1.43 -7.08 22.79
C GLN A 282 -2.89 -7.44 23.09
N GLY A 283 -3.81 -7.31 22.13
CA GLY A 283 -5.23 -7.63 22.32
C GLY A 283 -5.94 -6.72 23.32
N HIS A 284 -5.59 -5.43 23.38
CA HIS A 284 -6.23 -4.46 24.28
C HIS A 284 -6.71 -3.23 23.51
N GLY A 285 -7.76 -2.57 24.01
CA GLY A 285 -8.29 -1.35 23.39
C GLY A 285 -7.36 -0.13 23.43
N THR A 286 -6.27 -0.15 24.21
CA THR A 286 -5.32 0.97 24.34
C THR A 286 -3.90 0.45 24.61
N ALA A 287 -2.89 1.15 24.09
CA ALA A 287 -1.48 0.94 24.37
C ALA A 287 -0.70 2.25 24.20
N ASN A 288 0.44 2.38 24.88
CA ASN A 288 1.39 3.46 24.60
C ASN A 288 2.49 2.93 23.67
N GLY A 289 2.33 3.16 22.37
CA GLY A 289 3.28 2.69 21.36
C GLY A 289 4.68 3.28 21.51
N ARG A 290 4.80 4.51 22.02
CA ARG A 290 6.10 5.17 22.20
C ARG A 290 7.01 4.46 23.19
N THR A 291 6.44 3.68 24.11
CA THR A 291 7.19 2.93 25.13
C THR A 291 7.12 1.42 24.96
N ALA A 292 6.13 0.89 24.23
CA ALA A 292 5.93 -0.55 24.07
C ALA A 292 6.91 -1.19 23.08
N TRP A 293 7.33 -0.43 22.08
CA TRP A 293 8.23 -0.88 21.02
C TRP A 293 9.66 -0.48 21.38
N VAL A 294 10.57 -1.47 21.43
CA VAL A 294 11.99 -1.29 21.79
C VAL A 294 12.91 -1.91 20.75
N THR A 295 13.99 -1.24 20.42
CA THR A 295 15.07 -1.80 19.58
C THR A 295 15.89 -2.84 20.37
N GLU A 296 16.77 -3.57 19.67
CA GLU A 296 17.64 -4.58 20.29
C GLU A 296 18.57 -4.00 21.37
N ASP A 297 19.03 -2.76 21.19
CA ASP A 297 19.85 -2.01 22.16
C ASP A 297 19.02 -1.42 23.33
N GLY A 298 17.70 -1.63 23.34
CA GLY A 298 16.80 -1.19 24.41
C GLY A 298 16.24 0.23 24.24
N THR A 299 16.55 0.93 23.15
CA THR A 299 15.98 2.25 22.87
C THR A 299 14.47 2.15 22.59
N ARG A 300 13.66 2.98 23.27
CA ARG A 300 12.21 3.02 23.04
C ARG A 300 11.89 3.75 21.74
N PHE A 301 10.81 3.36 21.06
CA PHE A 301 10.38 4.02 19.81
C PHE A 301 10.25 5.54 19.96
N GLY A 302 9.65 6.04 21.05
CA GLY A 302 9.52 7.47 21.27
C GLY A 302 10.86 8.19 21.43
N GLU A 303 11.84 7.54 22.07
CA GLU A 303 13.19 8.11 22.22
C GLU A 303 13.96 8.11 20.90
N TRP A 304 13.76 7.08 20.06
CA TRP A 304 14.32 7.03 18.72
C TRP A 304 13.66 8.08 17.79
N GLU A 305 12.34 8.24 17.86
CA GLU A 305 11.59 9.22 17.08
C GLU A 305 11.98 10.67 17.45
N ASP A 306 12.16 10.95 18.75
CA ASP A 306 12.51 12.28 19.25
C ASP A 306 13.96 12.70 18.93
N ARG A 307 14.86 11.74 18.67
CA ARG A 307 16.25 12.03 18.26
C ARG A 307 16.34 12.65 16.86
N GLY A 308 15.27 12.57 16.07
CA GLY A 308 15.29 12.93 14.66
C GLY A 308 16.01 11.85 13.86
N VAL A 309 15.47 11.55 12.68
CA VAL A 309 16.15 10.73 11.68
C VAL A 309 17.24 11.63 11.06
N GLU A 310 18.47 11.59 11.58
CA GLU A 310 19.62 12.32 11.00
C GLU A 310 20.06 11.75 9.66
#